data_AF-A0A650CV76-F1
#
_entry.id   AF-A0A650CV76-F1
#
_cell.length_a   1.000
_cell.length_b   1.000
_cell.length_c   1.000
_cell.angle_alpha   90.00
_cell.angle_beta   90.00
_cell.angle_gamma   90.00
#
_symmetry.space_group_name_H-M   'P 1'
#
loop_
_entity.id
_entity.type
_entity.pdbx_description
1 polymer ?
#
loop_
_entity_poly.entity_id
_entity_poly.type
_entity_poly.pdbx_seq_one_letter_code
_entity_poly.pdbx_strand_id
1 'polypeptide(L)'
;MLRQTFNFNIILLILLIVFLILSIISPIFLLGAIGIGIFKIFGNRAFIPFSILLLLLIGLHGYLYMIGIILALAFIAFNIIKDIYRYYV
;
A
#
# COMPACT_ATOMS: atom_id res chain seq x y z
N MET A 1 20.00 24.83 -12.14
CA MET A 1 19.86 24.00 -10.93
C MET A 1 18.46 23.40 -10.89
N LEU A 2 18.29 22.19 -11.42
CA LEU A 2 17.05 21.42 -11.22
C LEU A 2 17.07 20.90 -9.79
N ARG A 3 16.42 21.63 -8.87
CA ARG A 3 16.21 21.17 -7.50
C ARG A 3 15.12 20.09 -7.56
N GLN A 4 15.50 18.87 -7.93
CA GLN A 4 14.64 17.70 -7.88
C GLN A 4 14.35 17.41 -6.40
N THR A 5 13.28 17.97 -5.87
CA THR A 5 12.79 17.63 -4.53
C THR A 5 12.38 16.16 -4.56
N PHE A 6 13.20 15.29 -4.00
CA PHE A 6 12.88 13.86 -3.86
C PHE A 6 11.54 13.72 -3.14
N ASN A 7 10.52 13.27 -3.86
CA ASN A 7 9.21 13.06 -3.28
C ASN A 7 9.21 11.73 -2.52
N PHE A 8 9.56 11.79 -1.24
CA PHE A 8 9.62 10.64 -0.33
C PHE A 8 8.34 9.78 -0.36
N ASN A 9 7.18 10.40 -0.62
CA ASN A 9 5.90 9.69 -0.71
C ASN A 9 5.78 8.76 -1.92
N ILE A 10 6.47 9.07 -3.02
CA ILE A 10 6.53 8.21 -4.22
C ILE A 10 7.41 7.01 -3.94
N ILE A 11 8.55 7.21 -3.28
CA ILE A 11 9.46 6.12 -2.88
C ILE A 11 8.73 5.15 -1.95
N LEU A 12 8.02 5.66 -0.93
CA LEU A 12 7.22 4.83 -0.03
C LEU A 12 6.10 4.07 -0.77
N LEU A 13 5.47 4.68 -1.78
CA LEU A 13 4.45 4.00 -2.59
C LEU A 13 5.06 2.82 -3.36
N ILE A 14 6.19 3.03 -4.02
CA ILE A 14 6.91 1.99 -4.75
C ILE A 14 7.31 0.86 -3.81
N LEU A 15 7.89 1.21 -2.65
CA LEU A 15 8.32 0.24 -1.65
C LEU A 15 7.14 -0.58 -1.11
N LEU A 16 5.98 0.05 -0.90
CA LEU A 16 4.75 -0.64 -0.47
C LEU A 16 4.26 -1.64 -1.52
N ILE A 17 4.29 -1.27 -2.81
CA ILE A 17 3.94 -2.18 -3.91
C ILE A 17 4.91 -3.37 -3.95
N VAL A 18 6.21 -3.12 -3.80
CA VAL A 18 7.23 -4.18 -3.75
C VAL A 18 6.97 -5.15 -2.61
N PHE A 19 6.68 -4.66 -1.40
CA PHE A 19 6.35 -5.53 -0.27
C PHE A 19 5.07 -6.35 -0.49
N LEU A 20 4.04 -5.79 -1.13
CA LEU A 20 2.83 -6.54 -1.47
C LEU A 20 3.10 -7.64 -2.50
N ILE A 21 3.94 -7.39 -3.50
CA ILE A 21 4.32 -8.43 -4.48
C ILE A 21 5.13 -9.53 -3.78
N LEU A 22 6.12 -9.15 -2.96
CA LEU A 22 6.91 -10.11 -2.18
C LEU A 22 6.04 -10.90 -1.19
N SER A 23 4.94 -10.31 -0.71
CA SER A 23 4.01 -10.99 0.20
C SER A 23 3.31 -12.21 -0.41
N ILE A 24 3.29 -12.33 -1.74
CA ILE A 24 2.80 -13.54 -2.43
C ILE A 24 3.72 -14.73 -2.16
N ILE A 25 5.03 -14.48 -2.07
CA ILE A 25 6.04 -15.53 -1.81
C ILE A 25 6.11 -15.85 -0.32
N SER A 26 6.06 -14.84 0.54
CA SER A 26 6.08 -15.04 1.99
C SER A 26 5.26 -13.98 2.74
N PRO A 27 4.34 -14.37 3.64
CA PRO A 27 3.50 -13.44 4.37
C PRO A 27 4.25 -12.52 5.32
N ILE A 28 5.51 -12.81 5.65
CA ILE A 28 6.36 -11.95 6.47
C ILE A 28 6.49 -10.53 5.88
N PHE A 29 6.44 -10.40 4.55
CA PHE A 29 6.59 -9.13 3.85
C PHE A 29 5.38 -8.19 4.04
N LEU A 30 4.22 -8.71 4.50
CA LEU A 30 3.10 -7.86 4.91
C LEU A 30 3.46 -6.97 6.10
N LEU A 31 4.33 -7.41 7.01
CA LEU A 31 4.79 -6.57 8.12
C LEU A 31 5.49 -5.30 7.60
N GLY A 32 6.27 -5.43 6.53
CA GLY A 32 6.89 -4.29 5.85
C GLY A 32 5.85 -3.36 5.20
N ALA A 33 4.87 -3.93 4.51
CA ALA A 33 3.77 -3.16 3.91
C ALA A 33 2.92 -2.42 4.97
N ILE A 34 2.66 -3.06 6.12
CA ILE A 34 1.95 -2.47 7.25
C ILE A 34 2.76 -1.32 7.85
N GLY A 35 4.07 -1.53 8.07
CA GLY A 35 4.96 -0.48 8.57
C GLY A 35 4.94 0.76 7.70
N ILE A 36 5.02 0.60 6.37
CA ILE A 36 4.93 1.73 5.43
C ILE A 36 3.55 2.36 5.44
N GLY A 37 2.50 1.53 5.48
CA GLY A 37 1.12 2.00 5.62
C GLY A 37 0.98 2.93 6.83
N ILE A 38 1.55 2.54 7.97
CA ILE A 38 1.57 3.34 9.20
C ILE A 38 2.33 4.66 9.02
N PHE A 39 3.49 4.65 8.38
CA PHE A 39 4.22 5.89 8.10
C PHE A 39 3.47 6.85 7.16
N LYS A 40 2.62 6.33 6.26
CA LYS A 40 1.73 7.15 5.41
C LYS A 40 0.42 7.56 6.08
N ILE A 41 0.07 7.02 7.27
CA ILE A 41 -1.12 7.43 8.05
C ILE A 41 -1.11 8.93 8.34
N PHE A 42 0.06 9.55 8.46
CA PHE A 42 0.20 10.98 8.71
C PHE A 42 -0.17 11.87 7.50
N GLY A 43 -0.34 11.30 6.30
CA GLY A 43 -0.64 12.04 5.07
C GLY A 43 -2.06 11.88 4.52
N ASN A 44 -2.75 10.76 4.73
CA ASN A 44 -4.10 10.54 4.18
C ASN A 44 -4.90 9.50 5.01
N ARG A 45 -6.10 9.89 5.48
CA ARG A 45 -6.96 9.08 6.40
C ARG A 45 -7.42 7.74 5.81
N ALA A 46 -7.30 7.55 4.50
CA ALA A 46 -7.63 6.32 3.80
C ALA A 46 -6.65 5.15 4.08
N PHE A 47 -5.46 5.40 4.65
CA PHE A 47 -4.46 4.35 4.90
C PHE A 47 -4.67 3.58 6.21
N ILE A 48 -5.50 4.09 7.13
CA ILE A 48 -5.84 3.41 8.40
C ILE A 48 -6.60 2.09 8.15
N PRO A 49 -7.71 2.06 7.37
CA PRO A 49 -8.39 0.81 7.06
C PRO A 49 -7.53 -0.15 6.23
N PHE A 50 -6.57 0.38 5.47
CA PHE A 50 -5.64 -0.44 4.68
C PHE A 50 -4.68 -1.24 5.57
N SER A 51 -4.03 -0.61 6.56
CA SER A 51 -3.15 -1.33 7.50
C SER A 51 -3.90 -2.37 8.32
N ILE A 52 -5.14 -2.11 8.72
CA ILE A 52 -6.01 -3.07 9.43
C ILE A 52 -6.33 -4.27 8.52
N LEU A 53 -6.65 -4.02 7.25
CA LEU A 53 -6.91 -5.06 6.25
C LEU A 53 -5.67 -5.94 6.03
N LEU A 54 -4.47 -5.36 5.97
CA LEU A 54 -3.22 -6.12 5.88
C LEU A 54 -2.92 -6.94 7.14
N LEU A 55 -3.24 -6.42 8.32
CA LEU A 55 -3.07 -7.16 9.57
C LEU A 55 -4.03 -8.36 9.65
N LEU A 56 -5.27 -8.18 9.20
CA LEU A 56 -6.26 -9.25 9.06
C LEU A 56 -5.79 -10.34 8.09
N LEU A 57 -5.13 -9.94 7.00
CA LEU A 57 -4.54 -10.84 6.00
C LEU A 57 -3.44 -11.73 6.55
N ILE A 58 -2.62 -11.23 7.49
CA ILE A 58 -1.60 -12.05 8.15
C ILE A 58 -2.25 -13.21 8.93
N GLY A 59 -3.39 -12.96 9.56
CA GLY A 59 -4.15 -13.97 10.31
C GLY A 59 -4.95 -14.93 9.44
N LEU A 60 -5.34 -14.50 8.23
CA LEU A 60 -6.06 -15.33 7.25
C LEU A 60 -5.08 -16.15 6.42
N HIS A 61 -4.76 -17.37 6.86
CA HIS A 61 -4.01 -18.33 6.04
C HIS A 61 -4.91 -18.99 4.98
N GLY A 62 -4.34 -19.35 3.82
CA GLY A 62 -5.02 -20.09 2.75
C GLY A 62 -5.54 -19.24 1.60
N TYR A 63 -6.61 -19.68 0.92
CA TYR A 63 -7.11 -19.04 -0.31
C TYR A 63 -7.53 -17.57 -0.16
N LEU A 64 -8.00 -17.18 1.02
CA LEU A 64 -8.40 -15.80 1.32
C LEU A 64 -7.22 -14.83 1.35
N TYR A 65 -6.01 -15.34 1.55
CA TYR A 65 -4.77 -14.57 1.55
C TYR A 65 -4.50 -13.91 0.19
N MET A 66 -4.58 -14.68 -0.90
CA MET A 66 -4.40 -14.15 -2.26
C MET A 66 -5.49 -13.12 -2.60
N ILE A 67 -6.74 -13.40 -2.23
CA ILE A 67 -7.86 -12.49 -2.48
C ILE A 67 -7.62 -11.15 -1.79
N GLY A 68 -7.13 -11.15 -0.54
CA GLY A 68 -6.85 -9.90 0.14
C GLY A 68 -5.64 -9.14 -0.40
N ILE A 69 -4.60 -9.82 -0.90
CA ILE A 69 -3.50 -9.13 -1.61
C ILE A 69 -4.03 -8.42 -2.86
N ILE A 70 -4.89 -9.09 -3.64
CA ILE A 70 -5.51 -8.51 -4.84
C ILE A 70 -6.36 -7.30 -4.47
N LEU A 71 -7.18 -7.41 -3.42
CA LEU A 71 -7.98 -6.28 -2.92
C LEU A 71 -7.11 -5.12 -2.43
N ALA A 72 -5.98 -5.40 -1.76
CA ALA A 72 -5.03 -4.39 -1.33
C ALA A 72 -4.42 -3.63 -2.52
N LEU A 73 -4.00 -4.35 -3.56
CA LEU A 73 -3.50 -3.76 -4.81
C LEU A 73 -4.58 -2.93 -5.52
N ALA A 74 -5.80 -3.45 -5.63
CA ALA A 74 -6.93 -2.74 -6.23
C ALA A 74 -7.26 -1.45 -5.48
N PHE A 75 -7.21 -1.46 -4.14
CA PHE A 75 -7.42 -0.28 -3.31
C PHE A 75 -6.35 0.80 -3.55
N ILE A 76 -5.09 0.40 -3.67
CA ILE A 76 -3.99 1.34 -3.99
C ILE A 76 -4.20 1.93 -5.39
N ALA A 77 -4.48 1.09 -6.39
CA ALA A 77 -4.73 1.54 -7.75
C ALA A 77 -5.90 2.52 -7.82
N PHE A 78 -7.00 2.22 -7.12
CA PHE A 78 -8.16 3.11 -7.03
C PHE A 78 -7.80 4.49 -6.43
N ASN A 79 -7.02 4.52 -5.34
CA ASN A 79 -6.60 5.79 -4.75
C ASN A 79 -5.67 6.59 -5.69
N ILE A 80 -4.75 5.91 -6.40
CA ILE A 80 -3.90 6.57 -7.40
C ILE A 80 -4.76 7.18 -8.52
N ILE A 81 -5.71 6.42 -9.07
CA ILE A 81 -6.60 6.89 -10.14
C ILE A 81 -7.46 8.06 -9.66
N LYS A 82 -8.00 7.99 -8.43
CA LYS A 82 -8.78 9.08 -7.83
C LYS A 82 -7.96 10.35 -7.66
N ASP A 83 -6.73 10.24 -7.17
CA ASP A 83 -5.83 11.38 -7.00
C ASP A 83 -5.46 12.00 -8.35
N ILE A 84 -5.18 11.16 -9.36
CA ILE A 84 -4.98 11.60 -10.76
C ILE A 84 -6.21 12.38 -11.23
N TYR A 85 -7.41 11.81 -11.15
CA TYR A 85 -8.64 12.44 -11.64
C TYR A 85 -8.89 13.80 -10.97
N ARG A 86 -8.67 13.91 -9.66
CA ARG A 86 -8.79 15.17 -8.92
C ARG A 86 -7.74 16.21 -9.31
N TYR A 87 -6.60 15.81 -9.84
CA TYR A 87 -5.56 16.72 -10.31
C TYR A 87 -5.83 17.24 -11.71
N TYR A 88 -6.57 16.47 -12.52
CA TYR A 88 -6.90 16.81 -13.92
C TYR A 88 -8.27 17.48 -14.09
N VAL A 89 -9.18 17.40 -13.11
CA VAL A 89 -10.51 18.02 -13.09
C VAL A 89 -10.59 19.04 -11.96
#